data_AF-C9J0L6-F1
#
_entry.id   AF-C9J0L6-F1
#
_cell.length_a   1.000
_cell.length_b   1.000
_cell.length_c   1.000
_cell.angle_alpha   90.00
_cell.angle_beta   90.00
_cell.angle_gamma   90.00
#
_symmetry.space_group_name_H-M   'P 1'
#
loop_
_entity.id
_entity.type
_entity.pdbx_description
1 polymer ?
#
loop_
_entity_poly.entity_id
_entity_poly.type
_entity_poly.pdbx_seq_one_letter_code
_entity_poly.pdbx_strand_id
1 'polypeptide(L)'
;MAENSVLTSTTGRTSLADSSIFDSKVTEISKENLLIGSTSYVEEEMPQIETRVILVQEAGKQEELIKALKDIKVGFVKMESVEEFEGLDSPEFENVFVVTDFQDSV
;
A
#
# COMPACT_ATOMS: atom_id res chain seq x y z
N MET A 1 21.05 4.31 -62.39
CA MET A 1 19.64 4.56 -62.83
C MET A 1 19.20 3.31 -63.57
N ALA A 2 18.17 2.53 -63.22
CA ALA A 2 17.10 2.68 -62.24
C ALA A 2 16.76 1.31 -61.61
N GLU A 3 16.21 1.38 -60.41
CA GLU A 3 15.58 0.31 -59.63
C GLU A 3 14.16 -0.01 -60.14
N ASN A 4 13.85 -1.28 -60.38
CA ASN A 4 12.47 -1.71 -60.66
C ASN A 4 12.29 -3.16 -60.19
N SER A 5 12.12 -3.36 -58.87
CA SER A 5 11.70 -4.66 -58.32
C SER A 5 10.17 -4.73 -58.31
N VAL A 6 9.66 -5.82 -58.87
CA VAL A 6 8.24 -6.10 -59.09
C VAL A 6 7.53 -6.41 -57.76
N LEU A 7 6.45 -5.68 -57.51
CA LEU A 7 5.48 -5.96 -56.45
C LEU A 7 4.61 -7.16 -56.84
N THR A 8 4.60 -8.19 -56.01
CA THR A 8 3.45 -9.11 -55.90
C THR A 8 3.12 -9.29 -54.43
N SER A 9 2.28 -8.40 -53.90
CA SER A 9 1.66 -8.59 -52.59
C SER A 9 0.64 -9.72 -52.71
N THR A 10 0.92 -10.85 -52.07
CA THR A 10 0.03 -12.00 -52.03
C THR A 10 -1.07 -11.76 -51.00
N THR A 11 -2.30 -11.71 -51.50
CA THR A 11 -3.54 -11.78 -50.73
C THR A 11 -3.54 -13.03 -49.84
N GLY A 12 -3.66 -12.84 -48.53
CA GLY A 12 -3.58 -13.94 -47.57
C GLY A 12 -4.27 -13.65 -46.25
N ARG A 13 -5.61 -13.52 -46.31
CA ARG A 13 -6.57 -13.95 -45.26
C ARG A 13 -6.34 -13.38 -43.85
N THR A 14 -7.14 -12.38 -43.50
CA THR A 14 -7.44 -12.01 -42.11
C THR A 14 -8.14 -13.18 -41.41
N SER A 15 -7.40 -13.99 -40.66
CA SER A 15 -7.98 -14.90 -39.67
C SER A 15 -8.03 -14.16 -38.34
N LEU A 16 -9.21 -13.70 -37.97
CA LEU A 16 -9.57 -13.40 -36.59
C LEU A 16 -9.46 -14.71 -35.82
N ALA A 17 -8.28 -14.97 -35.27
CA ALA A 17 -8.09 -16.00 -34.27
C ALA A 17 -8.23 -15.30 -32.92
N ASP A 18 -9.45 -15.29 -32.37
CA ASP A 18 -9.66 -15.12 -30.93
C ASP A 18 -9.08 -16.35 -30.23
N SER A 19 -7.75 -16.44 -30.21
CA SER A 19 -7.03 -17.46 -29.46
C SER A 19 -6.87 -16.97 -28.02
N SER A 20 -7.99 -16.93 -27.30
CA SER A 20 -7.97 -17.02 -25.83
C SER A 20 -7.46 -18.41 -25.47
N ILE A 21 -6.15 -18.56 -25.34
CA ILE A 21 -5.51 -19.77 -24.81
C ILE A 21 -5.01 -19.46 -23.40
N PHE A 22 -5.89 -18.88 -22.58
CA PHE A 22 -5.77 -18.99 -21.14
C PHE A 22 -6.86 -19.94 -20.66
N ASP A 23 -6.62 -21.23 -20.83
CA ASP A 23 -7.22 -22.23 -19.96
C ASP A 23 -6.63 -21.97 -18.56
N SER A 24 -7.34 -21.13 -17.80
CA SER A 24 -6.99 -20.76 -16.44
C SER A 24 -7.22 -21.96 -15.53
N LYS A 25 -6.32 -22.95 -15.60
CA LYS A 25 -6.20 -23.98 -14.56
C LYS A 25 -5.74 -23.29 -13.28
N VAL A 26 -6.67 -23.04 -12.36
CA VAL A 26 -6.31 -22.72 -10.98
C VAL A 26 -5.73 -24.00 -10.37
N THR A 27 -4.40 -24.13 -10.39
CA THR A 27 -3.73 -25.17 -9.62
C THR A 27 -3.67 -24.69 -8.18
N GLU A 28 -4.55 -25.23 -7.35
CA GLU A 28 -4.57 -25.10 -5.90
C GLU A 28 -3.30 -25.74 -5.31
N ILE A 29 -2.21 -24.96 -5.24
CA ILE A 29 -1.03 -25.36 -4.46
C ILE A 29 -1.29 -25.01 -2.99
N SER A 30 -1.84 -25.98 -2.29
CA SER A 30 -1.89 -25.99 -0.84
C SER A 30 -0.47 -26.02 -0.29
N LYS A 31 -0.16 -25.03 0.55
CA LYS A 31 0.80 -25.08 1.65
C LYS A 31 2.26 -25.39 1.28
N GLU A 32 3.08 -24.35 1.12
CA GLU A 32 4.26 -24.10 1.97
C GLU A 32 5.10 -22.92 1.46
N ASN A 33 5.63 -22.14 2.42
CA ASN A 33 6.68 -21.13 2.25
C ASN A 33 6.24 -19.79 1.62
N LEU A 34 5.60 -18.96 2.45
CA LEU A 34 5.52 -17.52 2.28
C LEU A 34 6.91 -16.88 2.49
N LEU A 35 7.89 -17.26 1.67
CA LEU A 35 9.12 -16.51 1.53
C LEU A 35 8.78 -15.38 0.57
N ILE A 36 8.55 -14.19 1.12
CA ILE A 36 8.42 -12.94 0.37
C ILE A 36 9.81 -12.68 -0.25
N GLY A 37 10.11 -13.41 -1.32
CA GLY A 37 11.26 -13.24 -2.16
C GLY A 37 10.99 -12.05 -3.04
N SER A 38 11.59 -10.92 -2.66
CA SER A 38 11.66 -9.67 -3.40
C SER A 38 11.88 -9.92 -4.90
N THR A 39 10.81 -9.81 -5.69
CA THR A 39 10.89 -9.73 -7.15
C THR A 39 10.86 -8.26 -7.54
N SER A 40 12.02 -7.76 -7.94
CA SER A 40 12.24 -6.38 -8.38
C SER A 40 11.41 -6.03 -9.63
N TYR A 41 10.52 -5.04 -9.53
CA TYR A 41 9.98 -4.26 -10.64
C TYR A 41 9.78 -2.83 -10.15
N VAL A 42 10.42 -1.85 -10.82
CA VAL A 42 10.45 -0.44 -10.41
C VAL A 42 9.10 0.21 -10.69
N GLU A 43 8.24 0.19 -9.68
CA GLU A 43 7.14 1.14 -9.43
C GLU A 43 7.22 1.43 -7.92
N GLU A 44 7.14 2.69 -7.50
CA GLU A 44 7.42 3.15 -6.12
C GLU A 44 6.83 2.19 -5.06
N GLU A 45 7.68 1.38 -4.43
CA GLU A 45 7.25 0.44 -3.38
C GLU A 45 6.75 1.29 -2.20
N MET A 46 5.46 1.21 -1.90
CA MET A 46 4.87 1.90 -0.76
C MET A 46 5.67 1.49 0.48
N PRO A 47 6.23 2.45 1.24
CA PRO A 47 7.05 2.12 2.39
C PRO A 47 6.25 1.24 3.37
N GLN A 48 6.87 0.15 3.83
CA GLN A 48 6.33 -0.75 4.84
C GLN A 48 6.45 -0.08 6.22
N ILE A 49 5.66 0.97 6.45
CA ILE A 49 5.64 1.75 7.68
C ILE A 49 4.53 1.24 8.62
N GLU A 50 4.79 1.13 9.92
CA GLU A 50 3.77 0.71 10.89
C GLU A 50 2.96 1.94 11.37
N THR A 51 1.66 1.82 11.54
CA THR A 51 0.85 2.92 12.08
C THR A 51 0.93 2.98 13.60
N ARG A 52 1.14 4.18 14.15
CA ARG A 52 1.11 4.46 15.60
C ARG A 52 0.14 5.60 15.90
N VAL A 53 -0.73 5.39 16.87
CA VAL A 53 -1.69 6.42 17.30
C VAL A 53 -1.10 7.31 18.39
N ILE A 54 -1.18 8.62 18.22
CA ILE A 54 -0.75 9.62 19.20
C ILE A 54 -1.99 10.21 19.87
N LEU A 55 -2.18 9.90 21.15
CA LEU A 55 -3.27 10.41 21.96
C LEU A 55 -2.85 11.76 22.56
N VAL A 56 -3.43 12.84 22.05
CA VAL A 56 -3.08 14.20 22.45
C VAL A 56 -3.87 14.62 23.70
N GLN A 57 -3.16 14.96 24.77
CA GLN A 57 -3.71 15.54 26.00
C GLN A 57 -4.90 14.74 26.57
N GLU A 58 -6.11 15.30 26.53
CA GLU A 58 -7.33 14.71 27.06
C GLU A 58 -7.67 13.37 26.39
N ALA A 59 -7.33 13.18 25.12
CA ALA A 59 -7.52 11.90 24.44
C ALA A 59 -6.75 10.76 25.14
N GLY A 60 -5.60 11.07 25.76
CA GLY A 60 -4.79 10.13 26.51
C GLY A 60 -5.39 9.69 27.85
N LYS A 61 -6.50 10.29 28.29
CA LYS A 61 -7.22 9.96 29.52
C LYS A 61 -8.53 9.19 29.27
N GLN A 62 -8.95 9.07 28.01
CA GLN A 62 -10.16 8.37 27.61
C GLN A 62 -9.95 6.84 27.67
N GLU A 63 -10.40 6.20 28.75
CA GLU A 63 -10.19 4.75 28.96
C GLU A 63 -10.85 3.89 27.87
N GLU A 64 -12.04 4.27 27.38
CA GLU A 64 -12.74 3.56 26.31
C GLU A 64 -11.94 3.56 25.01
N LEU A 65 -11.29 4.69 24.69
CA LEU A 65 -10.43 4.83 23.52
C LEU A 65 -9.18 3.97 23.65
N ILE A 66 -8.52 4.00 24.81
CA ILE A 66 -7.34 3.17 25.09
C ILE A 66 -7.68 1.67 24.99
N LYS A 67 -8.84 1.28 25.53
CA LYS A 67 -9.32 -0.09 25.43
C LYS A 67 -9.59 -0.48 23.97
N ALA A 68 -10.25 0.38 23.20
CA ALA A 68 -10.50 0.13 21.78
C ALA A 68 -9.20 -0.09 21.01
N LEU A 69 -8.17 0.74 21.23
CA LEU A 69 -6.85 0.62 20.60
C LEU A 69 -6.15 -0.70 20.94
N LYS A 70 -6.25 -1.16 22.20
CA LYS A 70 -5.75 -2.47 22.63
C LYS A 70 -6.51 -3.62 21.96
N ASP A 71 -7.83 -3.53 21.86
CA ASP A 71 -8.68 -4.57 21.26
C ASP A 71 -8.37 -4.75 19.77
N ILE A 72 -8.08 -3.66 19.05
CA ILE A 72 -7.65 -3.71 17.64
C ILE A 72 -6.13 -3.90 17.46
N LYS A 73 -5.37 -4.03 18.55
CA LYS A 73 -3.91 -4.26 18.58
C LYS A 73 -3.08 -3.18 17.86
N VAL A 74 -3.51 -1.92 17.96
CA VAL A 74 -2.77 -0.78 17.40
C VAL A 74 -1.91 -0.15 18.49
N GLY A 75 -0.63 0.06 18.18
CA GLY A 75 0.31 0.74 19.08
C GLY A 75 -0.08 2.20 19.28
N PHE A 76 0.02 2.69 20.52
CA PHE A 76 -0.29 4.09 20.81
C PHE A 76 0.67 4.70 21.83
N VAL A 77 0.85 6.01 21.73
CA VAL A 77 1.66 6.84 22.64
C VAL A 77 0.80 8.00 23.13
N LYS A 78 0.99 8.41 24.37
CA LYS A 78 0.34 9.60 24.94
C LYS A 78 1.28 10.78 24.80
N MET A 79 0.75 11.92 24.40
CA MET A 79 1.49 13.16 24.22
C MET A 79 0.84 14.23 25.11
N GLU A 80 1.53 14.69 26.14
CA GLU A 80 1.01 15.64 27.13
C GLU A 80 1.32 17.09 26.73
N SER A 81 2.44 17.34 26.05
CA SER A 81 2.87 18.65 25.55
C SER A 81 3.28 18.61 24.07
N VAL A 82 3.24 19.75 23.39
CA VAL A 82 3.73 19.93 22.02
C VAL A 82 5.24 19.70 21.90
N GLU A 83 6.00 19.90 22.97
CA GLU A 83 7.45 19.69 23.02
C GLU A 83 7.83 18.22 22.78
N GLU A 84 6.95 17.28 23.12
CA GLU A 84 7.15 15.85 22.90
C GLU A 84 6.98 15.46 21.43
N PHE A 85 6.42 16.33 20.59
CA PHE A 85 6.18 16.08 19.16
C PHE A 85 7.47 15.74 18.41
N GLU A 86 8.56 16.45 18.70
CA GLU A 86 9.86 16.23 18.04
C GLU A 86 10.39 14.81 18.29
N GLY A 87 10.10 14.25 19.46
CA GLY A 87 10.49 12.88 19.82
C GLY A 87 9.64 11.79 19.14
N LEU A 88 8.55 12.17 18.45
CA LEU A 88 7.66 11.24 17.76
C LEU A 88 7.97 11.08 16.28
N ASP A 89 8.84 11.91 15.70
CA ASP A 89 9.25 11.80 14.31
C ASP A 89 10.19 10.59 14.13
N SER A 90 9.60 9.43 13.81
CA SER A 90 10.34 8.18 13.56
C SER A 90 10.01 7.64 12.18
N PRO A 91 11.01 7.25 11.38
CA PRO A 91 10.80 6.61 10.09
C PRO A 91 10.25 5.18 10.21
N GLU A 92 10.06 4.65 11.42
CA GLU A 92 9.45 3.34 11.67
C GLU A 92 7.93 3.44 11.79
N PHE A 93 7.40 4.63 12.12
CA PHE A 93 5.97 4.81 12.36
C PHE A 93 5.32 5.94 11.56
N GLU A 94 4.17 5.67 10.98
CA GLU A 94 3.23 6.67 10.53
C GLU A 94 2.36 7.10 11.73
N ASN A 95 2.45 8.37 12.12
CA ASN A 95 1.75 8.90 13.28
C ASN A 95 0.34 9.40 12.94
N VAL A 96 -0.67 8.89 13.64
CA VAL A 96 -2.05 9.37 13.57
C VAL A 96 -2.43 10.08 14.85
N PHE A 97 -2.68 11.39 14.80
CA PHE A 97 -3.00 12.19 15.97
C PHE A 97 -4.49 12.17 16.27
N VAL A 98 -4.84 11.83 17.50
CA VAL A 98 -6.21 11.89 18.02
C VAL A 98 -6.32 13.07 18.96
N VAL A 99 -7.14 14.04 18.57
CA VAL A 99 -7.49 15.23 19.35
C VAL A 99 -8.98 15.15 19.68
N THR A 100 -9.37 15.53 20.89
CA THR A 100 -10.77 15.45 21.34
C THR A 100 -11.66 16.54 20.75
N ASP A 101 -11.07 17.67 20.38
CA ASP A 101 -11.78 18.83 19.86
C ASP A 101 -10.87 19.59 18.88
N PHE A 102 -11.43 20.06 17.78
CA PHE A 102 -10.70 20.89 16.82
C PHE A 102 -11.02 22.35 17.14
N GLN A 103 -10.00 23.12 17.50
CA GLN A 103 -10.19 24.57 17.58
C GLN A 103 -10.33 25.10 16.16
N ASP A 104 -11.50 25.68 15.84
CA ASP A 104 -11.65 26.49 14.64
C ASP A 104 -10.58 27.59 14.66
N SER A 105 -9.80 27.68 13.59
CA SER A 105 -8.81 28.76 13.45
C SER A 105 -9.54 30.10 13.40
N VAL A 106 -9.25 30.96 14.38
CA VAL A 106 -9.76 32.34 14.47
C VAL A 106 -9.07 33.24 13.45
#